data_AF-A0ABD2L2D0-F1
#
_entry.id   AF-A0ABD2L2D0-F1
#
_cell.length_a   1.000
_cell.length_b   1.000
_cell.length_c   1.000
_cell.angle_alpha   90.00
_cell.angle_beta   90.00
_cell.angle_gamma   90.00
#
_symmetry.space_group_name_H-M   'P 1'
#
loop_
_entity.id
_entity.type
_entity.pdbx_description
1 polymer ?
#
loop_
_entity_poly.entity_id
_entity_poly.type
_entity_poly.pdbx_seq_one_letter_code
_entity_poly.pdbx_strand_id
1 'polypeptide(L)'
;MPSSSSTIVVISLLLVLIAHNAFVKAFGPPFVPDSLNSKIDAASKASIKCCVKEAHLSMECAKSVCRYFGDKNYPDKCTVPIMHNFNQMVACFGAHTDNRACCKRKGVKAPCLDLCNGKNPDYLPDPAYVPCTFPGKVDNAIQKCNHDAWKRG
;
A
#
# COMPACT_ATOMS: atom_id res chain seq x y z
N MET A 1 16.16 19.10 -51.35
CA MET A 1 15.01 19.79 -50.73
C MET A 1 14.46 18.88 -49.63
N PRO A 2 14.72 19.15 -48.34
CA PRO A 2 14.20 18.31 -47.26
C PRO A 2 12.68 18.47 -47.19
N SER A 3 11.99 17.33 -47.15
CA SER A 3 10.53 17.24 -47.17
C SER A 3 9.92 17.87 -45.91
N SER A 4 9.00 18.81 -46.12
CA SER A 4 8.28 19.57 -45.11
C SER A 4 7.57 18.72 -44.05
N SER A 5 7.34 17.43 -44.33
CA SER A 5 6.72 16.47 -43.40
C SER A 5 7.59 16.12 -42.21
N SER A 6 8.93 16.06 -42.35
CA SER A 6 9.81 15.62 -41.27
C SER A 6 9.93 16.67 -40.15
N THR A 7 9.88 17.95 -40.50
CA THR A 7 9.96 19.06 -39.53
C THR A 7 8.71 19.15 -38.66
N ILE A 8 7.52 18.86 -39.22
CA ILE A 8 6.24 18.93 -38.50
C ILE A 8 6.14 17.85 -37.42
N VAL A 9 6.65 16.64 -37.68
CA VAL A 9 6.65 15.53 -36.73
C VAL A 9 7.55 15.83 -35.53
N VAL A 10 8.74 16.40 -35.76
CA VAL A 10 9.69 16.75 -34.70
C VAL A 10 9.14 17.84 -33.78
N ILE A 11 8.51 18.87 -34.34
CA ILE A 11 7.87 19.94 -33.55
C ILE A 11 6.72 19.40 -32.70
N SER A 12 5.92 18.48 -33.25
CA SER A 12 4.80 17.86 -32.53
C SER A 12 5.28 17.02 -31.33
N LEU A 13 6.32 16.22 -31.51
CA LEU A 13 6.95 15.43 -30.43
C LEU A 13 7.56 16.33 -29.34
N LEU A 14 8.22 17.42 -29.72
CA LEU A 14 8.77 18.40 -28.79
C LEU A 14 7.67 19.06 -27.95
N LEU A 15 6.56 19.46 -28.57
CA LEU A 15 5.43 20.06 -27.86
C LEU A 15 4.79 19.07 -26.88
N VAL A 16 4.65 17.79 -27.27
CA VAL A 16 4.15 16.73 -26.38
C VAL A 16 5.09 16.50 -25.19
N LEU A 17 6.40 16.48 -25.40
CA LEU A 17 7.40 16.33 -24.33
C LEU A 17 7.40 17.54 -23.38
N ILE A 18 7.29 18.75 -23.92
CA ILE A 18 7.20 19.98 -23.12
C ILE A 18 5.91 19.99 -22.29
N ALA A 19 4.78 19.57 -22.89
CA ALA A 19 3.50 19.45 -22.20
C ALA A 19 3.52 18.38 -21.09
N HIS A 20 4.14 17.22 -21.33
CA HIS A 20 4.33 16.19 -20.29
C HIS A 20 5.21 16.69 -19.15
N ASN A 21 6.33 17.36 -19.46
CA ASN A 21 7.22 17.91 -18.44
C ASN A 21 6.54 19.02 -17.62
N ALA A 22 5.75 19.88 -18.27
CA ALA A 22 4.96 20.91 -17.59
C ALA A 22 3.87 20.29 -16.71
N PHE A 23 3.18 19.24 -17.19
CA PHE A 23 2.15 18.53 -16.42
C PHE A 23 2.73 17.85 -15.18
N VAL A 24 3.84 17.11 -15.32
CA VAL A 24 4.54 16.47 -14.19
C VAL A 24 5.03 17.50 -13.17
N LYS A 25 5.49 18.67 -13.63
CA LYS A 25 5.98 19.75 -12.77
C LYS A 25 4.85 20.52 -12.07
N ALA A 26 3.69 20.66 -12.72
CA ALA A 26 2.54 21.39 -12.19
C ALA A 26 1.69 20.56 -11.23
N PHE A 27 1.60 19.24 -11.44
CA PHE A 27 0.70 18.37 -10.68
C PHE A 27 1.42 17.37 -9.77
N GLY A 28 2.74 17.21 -9.90
CA GLY A 28 3.52 16.26 -9.10
C GLY A 28 2.98 14.82 -9.20
N PRO A 29 3.60 13.85 -8.52
CA PRO A 29 2.93 12.59 -8.22
C PRO A 29 1.66 12.85 -7.38
N PRO A 30 0.63 11.98 -7.43
CA PRO A 30 -0.58 12.13 -6.63
C PRO A 30 -0.22 12.42 -5.18
N PHE A 31 -0.91 13.41 -4.61
CA PHE A 31 -0.74 13.96 -3.26
C PHE A 31 -0.51 12.85 -2.23
N VAL A 32 0.75 12.56 -1.92
CA VAL A 32 1.13 11.85 -0.71
C VAL A 32 1.20 12.94 0.35
N PRO A 33 0.31 12.97 1.36
CA PRO A 33 0.35 14.04 2.36
C PRO A 33 1.75 14.09 2.98
N ASP A 34 2.36 15.27 3.03
CA ASP A 34 3.73 15.50 3.52
C ASP A 34 3.98 14.97 4.95
N SER A 35 2.91 14.68 5.71
CA SER A 35 2.98 13.94 6.97
C SER A 35 3.51 12.51 6.84
N LEU A 36 3.60 11.95 5.63
CA LEU A 36 4.13 10.62 5.38
C LEU A 36 5.67 10.60 5.32
N ASN A 37 6.36 11.72 5.06
CA ASN A 37 7.83 11.73 5.07
C ASN A 37 8.46 12.15 6.40
N SER A 38 7.71 12.72 7.35
CA SER A 38 8.24 13.04 8.68
C SER A 38 8.04 11.87 9.67
N LYS A 39 9.07 11.02 9.77
CA LYS A 39 9.29 9.92 10.75
C LYS A 39 8.42 8.67 10.57
N ILE A 40 8.94 7.71 9.78
CA ILE A 40 8.55 6.30 9.93
C ILE A 40 8.85 5.89 11.37
N ASP A 41 7.82 5.57 12.15
CA ASP A 41 7.95 5.15 13.55
C ASP A 41 8.56 3.74 13.67
N ALA A 42 8.90 3.32 14.89
CA ALA A 42 9.56 2.04 15.14
C ALA A 42 8.71 0.83 14.72
N ALA A 43 7.40 0.86 14.96
CA ALA A 43 6.48 -0.22 14.57
C ALA A 43 6.36 -0.30 13.04
N SER A 44 6.23 0.83 12.37
CA SER A 44 6.27 0.92 10.91
C SER A 44 7.60 0.38 10.34
N LYS A 45 8.74 0.71 10.95
CA LYS A 45 10.05 0.16 10.55
C LYS A 45 10.12 -1.36 10.73
N ALA A 46 9.57 -1.89 11.81
CA ALA A 46 9.55 -3.32 12.09
C ALA A 46 8.69 -4.07 11.05
N SER A 47 7.49 -3.57 10.76
CA SER A 47 6.61 -4.14 9.73
C SER A 47 7.23 -4.09 8.33
N ILE A 48 7.85 -2.97 7.94
CA ILE A 48 8.58 -2.85 6.67
C ILE A 48 9.72 -3.88 6.58
N LYS A 49 10.52 -4.03 7.65
CA LYS A 49 11.60 -5.03 7.70
C LYS A 49 11.05 -6.46 7.55
N CYS A 50 9.95 -6.76 8.21
CA CYS A 50 9.26 -8.04 8.07
C CYS A 50 8.85 -8.29 6.62
N CYS A 51 8.18 -7.34 5.98
CA CYS A 51 7.73 -7.49 4.59
C CYS A 51 8.88 -7.69 3.59
N VAL A 52 10.01 -7.01 3.79
CA VAL A 52 11.20 -7.22 2.96
C VAL A 52 11.76 -8.63 3.16
N LYS A 53 11.78 -9.13 4.40
CA LYS A 53 12.38 -10.42 4.75
C LYS A 53 11.49 -11.61 4.40
N GLU A 54 10.19 -11.52 4.67
CA GLU A 54 9.27 -12.66 4.68
C GLU A 54 8.25 -12.63 3.53
N ALA A 55 7.80 -11.44 3.12
CA ALA A 55 6.95 -11.28 1.94
C ALA A 55 7.76 -11.00 0.66
N HIS A 56 9.09 -11.03 0.74
CA HIS A 56 10.04 -10.81 -0.36
C HIS A 56 9.74 -9.54 -1.18
N LEU A 57 9.18 -8.53 -0.53
CA LEU A 57 8.89 -7.25 -1.18
C LEU A 57 10.18 -6.43 -1.29
N SER A 58 10.31 -5.69 -2.38
CA SER A 58 11.37 -4.67 -2.46
C SER A 58 11.16 -3.63 -1.36
N MET A 59 12.24 -2.96 -0.94
CA MET A 59 12.15 -1.89 0.06
C MET A 59 11.17 -0.78 -0.35
N GLU A 60 11.05 -0.51 -1.66
CA GLU A 60 10.11 0.46 -2.21
C GLU A 60 8.65 0.01 -2.04
N CYS A 61 8.34 -1.23 -2.41
CA CYS A 61 6.99 -1.77 -2.24
C CYS A 61 6.62 -1.89 -0.76
N ALA A 62 7.53 -2.42 0.07
CA ALA A 62 7.30 -2.58 1.51
C ALA A 62 7.02 -1.25 2.22
N LYS A 63 7.73 -0.17 1.86
CA LYS A 63 7.45 1.18 2.40
C LYS A 63 6.04 1.68 2.06
N SER A 64 5.52 1.30 0.90
CA SER A 64 4.23 1.75 0.40
C SER A 64 3.06 0.99 1.05
N VAL A 65 3.20 -0.33 1.23
CA VAL A 65 2.06 -1.17 1.69
C VAL A 65 2.15 -1.70 3.11
N CYS A 66 3.35 -1.82 3.68
CA CYS A 66 3.53 -2.41 5.03
C CYS A 66 3.58 -1.36 6.14
N ARG A 67 3.58 -0.08 5.78
CA ARG A 67 3.40 1.00 6.75
C ARG A 67 1.94 1.14 7.16
N TYR A 68 1.05 1.17 6.17
CA TYR A 68 -0.40 1.24 6.34
C TYR A 68 -1.05 0.29 5.33
N PHE A 69 -1.58 -0.81 5.84
CA PHE A 69 -2.23 -1.82 5.01
C PHE A 69 -3.48 -1.22 4.35
N GLY A 70 -3.51 -1.23 3.01
CA GLY A 70 -4.63 -0.73 2.21
C GLY A 70 -4.44 0.65 1.57
N ASP A 71 -3.27 1.27 1.65
CA ASP A 71 -2.99 2.41 0.74
C ASP A 71 -2.86 1.88 -0.70
N LYS A 72 -3.68 2.39 -1.62
CA LYS A 72 -3.68 1.99 -3.04
C LYS A 72 -2.65 2.78 -3.86
N ASN A 73 -1.95 3.74 -3.26
CA ASN A 73 -0.97 4.58 -3.94
C ASN A 73 0.43 3.93 -4.01
N TYR A 74 0.51 2.65 -4.38
CA TYR A 74 1.80 1.99 -4.61
C TYR A 74 2.13 1.90 -6.11
N PRO A 75 3.41 1.90 -6.50
CA PRO A 75 3.82 1.76 -7.91
C PRO A 75 3.26 0.47 -8.55
N ASP A 76 2.83 0.52 -9.81
CA ASP A 76 2.24 -0.64 -10.51
C ASP A 76 3.11 -1.90 -10.45
N LYS A 77 4.44 -1.73 -10.49
CA LYS A 77 5.44 -2.80 -10.36
C LYS A 77 5.37 -3.57 -9.02
N CYS A 78 4.70 -3.01 -8.01
CA CYS A 78 4.49 -3.66 -6.72
C CYS A 78 3.26 -4.58 -6.71
N THR A 79 2.33 -4.42 -7.65
CA THR A 79 1.04 -5.15 -7.66
C THR A 79 1.23 -6.66 -7.63
N VAL A 80 2.02 -7.21 -8.56
CA VAL A 80 2.23 -8.67 -8.66
C VAL A 80 2.93 -9.24 -7.40
N PRO A 81 4.06 -8.66 -6.92
CA PRO A 81 4.67 -9.10 -5.67
C PRO A 81 3.74 -9.03 -4.45
N ILE A 82 2.92 -7.99 -4.34
CA ILE A 82 1.94 -7.83 -3.26
C ILE A 82 0.91 -8.95 -3.30
N MET A 83 0.35 -9.22 -4.47
CA MET A 83 -0.67 -10.26 -4.62
C MET A 83 -0.12 -11.66 -4.34
N HIS A 84 1.08 -11.96 -4.85
CA HIS A 84 1.70 -13.27 -4.64
C HIS A 84 2.11 -13.53 -3.18
N ASN A 85 2.44 -12.47 -2.43
CA ASN A 85 2.91 -12.56 -1.04
C ASN A 85 1.93 -11.94 -0.05
N PHE A 86 0.65 -11.88 -0.42
CA PHE A 86 -0.37 -11.17 0.37
C PHE A 86 -0.49 -11.74 1.78
N ASN A 87 -0.45 -13.07 1.94
CA ASN A 87 -0.56 -13.73 3.24
C ASN A 87 0.60 -13.35 4.17
N GLN A 88 1.84 -13.39 3.68
CA GLN A 88 3.03 -13.00 4.43
C GLN A 88 2.99 -11.51 4.79
N MET A 89 2.51 -10.67 3.87
CA MET A 89 2.33 -9.24 4.11
C MET A 89 1.29 -9.00 5.22
N VAL A 90 0.15 -9.68 5.21
CA VAL A 90 -0.89 -9.55 6.25
C VAL A 90 -0.33 -10.04 7.61
N ALA A 91 0.45 -11.11 7.62
CA ALA A 91 1.11 -11.61 8.83
C ALA A 91 2.11 -10.59 9.40
N CYS A 92 2.96 -10.02 8.56
CA CYS A 92 3.88 -8.94 8.92
C CYS A 92 3.15 -7.68 9.38
N PHE A 93 1.97 -7.40 8.83
CA PHE A 93 1.16 -6.30 9.31
C PHE A 93 0.69 -6.53 10.74
N GLY A 94 0.18 -7.74 11.05
CA GLY A 94 -0.26 -8.15 12.38
C GLY A 94 0.86 -8.52 13.38
N ALA A 95 2.13 -8.26 13.06
CA ALA A 95 3.29 -8.67 13.85
C ALA A 95 3.31 -10.18 14.19
N HIS A 96 2.75 -11.02 13.32
CA HIS A 96 2.55 -12.46 13.56
C HIS A 96 1.76 -12.79 14.85
N THR A 97 0.94 -11.85 15.32
CA THR A 97 0.13 -12.01 16.55
C THR A 97 -1.36 -12.02 16.26
N ASP A 98 -2.13 -12.68 17.13
CA ASP A 98 -3.58 -12.62 17.09
C ASP A 98 -4.11 -11.36 17.79
N ASN A 99 -4.46 -10.34 17.02
CA ASN A 99 -5.01 -9.08 17.53
C ASN A 99 -6.55 -9.06 17.58
N ARG A 100 -7.24 -10.20 17.41
CA ARG A 100 -8.71 -10.26 17.43
C ARG A 100 -9.30 -9.70 18.73
N ALA A 101 -8.66 -9.93 19.87
CA ALA A 101 -9.11 -9.36 21.14
C ALA A 101 -9.07 -7.82 21.14
N CYS A 102 -8.04 -7.21 20.55
CA CYS A 102 -7.94 -5.76 20.39
C CYS A 102 -9.03 -5.25 19.43
N CYS A 103 -9.17 -5.89 18.28
CA CYS A 103 -10.14 -5.51 17.26
C CYS A 103 -11.60 -5.61 17.74
N LYS A 104 -11.95 -6.69 18.47
CA LYS A 104 -13.28 -6.86 19.09
C LYS A 104 -13.61 -5.70 20.02
N ARG A 105 -12.67 -5.32 20.89
CA ARG A 105 -12.85 -4.17 21.81
C ARG A 105 -13.01 -2.84 21.09
N LYS A 106 -12.51 -2.72 19.86
CA LYS A 106 -12.64 -1.53 19.01
C LYS A 106 -13.83 -1.56 18.06
N GLY A 107 -14.68 -2.58 18.14
CA GLY A 107 -15.90 -2.66 17.32
C GLY A 107 -15.70 -3.19 15.90
N VAL A 108 -14.55 -3.82 15.60
CA VAL A 108 -14.35 -4.48 14.31
C VAL A 108 -15.36 -5.60 14.14
N LYS A 109 -16.08 -5.60 13.02
CA LYS A 109 -17.12 -6.60 12.73
C LYS A 109 -16.51 -8.00 12.62
N ALA A 110 -17.28 -9.01 13.03
CA ALA A 110 -16.89 -10.41 13.03
C ALA A 110 -16.17 -10.91 11.75
N PRO A 111 -16.67 -10.65 10.53
CA PRO A 111 -15.99 -11.10 9.30
C PRO A 111 -14.61 -10.45 9.11
N CYS A 112 -14.36 -9.27 9.67
CA CYS A 112 -13.10 -8.55 9.52
C CYS A 112 -12.05 -8.95 10.56
N LEU A 113 -12.41 -9.79 11.54
CA LEU A 113 -11.51 -10.19 12.62
C LEU A 113 -10.34 -11.06 12.13
N ASP A 114 -10.47 -11.74 10.99
CA ASP A 114 -9.37 -12.53 10.46
C ASP A 114 -8.23 -11.64 9.95
N LEU A 115 -8.52 -10.43 9.46
CA LEU A 115 -7.49 -9.44 9.16
C LEU A 115 -6.71 -8.97 10.41
N CYS A 116 -7.27 -9.18 11.61
CA CYS A 116 -6.61 -8.84 12.87
C CYS A 116 -5.66 -9.92 13.37
N ASN A 117 -5.74 -11.15 12.88
CA ASN A 117 -4.81 -12.21 13.30
C ASN A 117 -3.67 -12.44 12.30
N GLY A 118 -3.50 -11.52 11.35
CA GLY A 118 -2.46 -11.63 10.34
C GLY A 118 -2.75 -12.67 9.26
N LYS A 119 -3.98 -13.22 9.19
CA LYS A 119 -4.37 -14.16 8.16
C LYS A 119 -5.12 -13.44 7.04
N ASN A 120 -4.77 -13.80 5.82
CA ASN A 120 -5.69 -13.61 4.72
C ASN A 120 -6.81 -14.64 4.88
N PRO A 121 -8.10 -14.28 4.78
CA PRO A 121 -9.07 -15.28 4.42
C PRO A 121 -8.61 -15.96 3.14
N ASP A 122 -8.57 -17.30 3.12
CA ASP A 122 -8.28 -18.07 1.90
C ASP A 122 -9.30 -17.79 0.76
N TYR A 123 -10.29 -16.93 1.01
CA TYR A 123 -11.41 -16.57 0.16
C TYR A 123 -11.49 -15.06 -0.09
N LEU A 124 -10.59 -14.53 -0.91
CA LEU A 124 -10.93 -13.39 -1.77
C LEU A 124 -11.50 -14.00 -3.07
N PRO A 125 -12.83 -13.94 -3.32
CA PRO A 125 -13.71 -12.81 -3.03
C PRO A 125 -14.98 -13.23 -2.26
N ASP A 126 -14.90 -13.47 -0.95
CA ASP A 126 -16.12 -13.54 -0.14
C ASP A 126 -16.70 -12.11 0.04
N PRO A 127 -17.94 -11.83 -0.40
CA PRO A 127 -18.60 -10.54 -0.19
C PRO A 127 -18.62 -10.08 1.26
N ALA A 128 -18.53 -10.99 2.23
CA ALA A 128 -18.44 -10.69 3.65
C ALA A 128 -17.19 -9.88 4.03
N TYR A 129 -16.13 -9.92 3.21
CA TYR A 129 -14.89 -9.16 3.41
C TYR A 129 -14.87 -7.80 2.72
N VAL A 130 -15.83 -7.52 1.82
CA VAL A 130 -15.95 -6.22 1.15
C VAL A 130 -16.05 -5.08 2.19
N PRO A 131 -16.87 -5.16 3.25
CA PRO A 131 -16.95 -4.11 4.26
C PRO A 131 -15.65 -3.89 5.06
N CYS A 132 -14.73 -4.86 5.05
CA CYS A 132 -13.47 -4.81 5.79
C CYS A 132 -12.38 -4.03 5.07
N THR A 133 -12.55 -3.86 3.76
CA THR A 133 -11.58 -3.22 2.86
C THR A 133 -12.18 -2.04 2.10
N PHE A 134 -13.50 -1.77 2.23
CA PHE A 134 -14.21 -0.72 1.51
C PHE A 134 -14.47 0.52 2.40
N PRO A 135 -14.18 1.76 1.94
CA PRO A 135 -13.86 2.20 0.58
C PRO A 135 -12.35 2.25 0.27
N GLY A 136 -11.69 1.10 0.24
CA GLY A 136 -10.27 0.98 -0.05
C GLY A 136 -9.36 1.28 1.14
N LYS A 137 -9.88 1.26 2.37
CA LYS A 137 -9.07 1.37 3.59
C LYS A 137 -9.44 0.24 4.53
N VAL A 138 -8.42 -0.44 5.04
CA VAL A 138 -8.58 -1.35 6.17
C VAL A 138 -9.00 -0.53 7.38
N ASP A 139 -10.00 -1.02 8.11
CA ASP A 139 -10.57 -0.35 9.28
C ASP A 139 -9.44 0.20 10.18
N ASN A 140 -9.52 1.49 10.53
CA ASN A 140 -8.53 2.17 11.37
C ASN A 140 -8.28 1.43 12.69
N ALA A 141 -9.27 0.71 13.22
CA ALA A 141 -9.12 -0.13 14.39
C ALA A 141 -8.20 -1.32 14.14
N ILE A 142 -8.33 -1.99 12.99
CA ILE A 142 -7.43 -3.08 12.56
C ILE A 142 -6.01 -2.53 12.42
N GLN A 143 -5.86 -1.38 11.73
CA GLN A 143 -4.54 -0.76 11.56
C GLN A 143 -3.89 -0.42 12.89
N LYS A 144 -4.65 0.22 13.81
CA LYS A 144 -4.15 0.59 15.12
C LYS A 144 -3.75 -0.63 15.96
N CYS A 145 -4.59 -1.67 15.99
CA CYS A 145 -4.30 -2.89 16.76
C CYS A 145 -3.06 -3.61 16.26
N ASN A 146 -2.90 -3.72 14.95
CA ASN A 146 -1.75 -4.36 14.32
C ASN A 146 -0.47 -3.51 14.47
N HIS A 147 -0.57 -2.18 14.37
CA HIS A 147 0.55 -1.26 14.64
C HIS A 147 1.02 -1.33 16.10
N ASP A 148 0.09 -1.34 17.05
CA ASP A 148 0.40 -1.45 18.48
C ASP A 148 0.98 -2.84 18.84
N ALA A 149 0.76 -3.87 18.02
CA ALA A 149 1.36 -5.18 18.22
C ALA A 149 2.89 -5.15 18.14
N TRP A 150 3.44 -4.41 17.17
CA TRP A 150 4.88 -4.20 17.02
C TRP A 150 5.53 -3.37 18.14
N LYS A 151 4.73 -2.77 19.04
CA LYS A 151 5.25 -2.06 20.23
C LYS A 151 5.35 -2.96 21.46
N ARG A 152 4.76 -4.16 21.43
CA ARG A 152 4.68 -5.09 22.58
C ARG A 152 5.75 -6.16 22.59
N GLY A 153 6.44 -6.38 21.47
CA GLY A 153 7.56 -7.33 21.33
C GLY A 153 8.85 -6.59 21.05
#